data_AF-A0A1G1KQ88-F1
#
_entry.id   AF-A0A1G1KQ88-F1
#
_cell.length_a   1.000
_cell.length_b   1.000
_cell.length_c   1.000
_cell.angle_alpha   90.00
_cell.angle_beta   90.00
_cell.angle_gamma   90.00
#
_symmetry.space_group_name_H-M   'P 1'
#
loop_
_entity.id
_entity.type
_entity.pdbx_description
1 polymer ?
#
loop_
_entity_poly.entity_id
_entity_poly.type
_entity_poly.pdbx_seq_one_letter_code
_entity_poly.pdbx_strand_id
1 'polypeptide(L)'
;MNKFLFEAVARGATEEIKQLIRGGINLEMKDENGSSPLIRASAVGDIPIMRLLLDHGADIEHQNDAQQSSLVAAFTKGQRVAARLLIASGADQTYALEHLIATKNVPALKLFSEECSAGIKAAYIYSGSERDGCKDGVDCKIISDLLRIVETEANAGDETYPEDSNSLFRKKRILNCLGKHSNNSHEQVLFLRYFLKNYPFFEFMHITLGEAMLNDGTAEGVDEALFHLEIAYSMNQLNLYTHSLLDRAYRKKQNPTAVISDFELQKRFCSRPFERFISNVDSHVYVCCPSWLPRPIGNINTQSWEEIWDSESAQEIRRSVIDGDYKYCSRLLCPRIQDGSLPEKKDIKEPFFREILDNRKVLLASYPREYVLGHDLSCNYACPSCRTKKFTANAEEQKRLSTIKERVVMPILKRVKYLMLSGSGEFIASSHCREILQSINSRDYPGLRLVMLTNGMLFTEKVWFEFSALAEMIREIHVSIDAVDASTYQKLRKGGDFQSLMINLQFFSNLRQKKRIDKFLINMVVQKANYLEMKKFVEMGKTLGCDQVTFSRITNWGCFAPDRFRGIDIASPSHPEHEEFLATLRDPLFKDKIVDLYNIYRFWKEANRKGRMVEKHEGVGKEK
;
A
#
# COMPACT_ATOMS: atom_id res chain seq x y z
N MET A 1 -32.59 6.85 21.20
CA MET A 1 -31.11 6.82 21.38
C MET A 1 -30.41 7.74 20.37
N ASN A 2 -30.78 7.70 19.08
CA ASN A 2 -30.23 8.57 18.04
C ASN A 2 -30.48 10.09 18.23
N LYS A 3 -31.28 10.55 19.20
CA LYS A 3 -31.52 11.98 19.41
C LYS A 3 -30.49 12.63 20.35
N PHE A 4 -29.99 11.87 21.33
CA PHE A 4 -29.19 12.41 22.44
C PHE A 4 -27.82 12.93 22.00
N LEU A 5 -27.14 12.25 21.07
CA LEU A 5 -25.84 12.71 20.58
C LEU A 5 -25.97 13.99 19.76
N PHE A 6 -26.97 14.09 18.88
CA PHE A 6 -27.21 15.32 18.10
C PHE A 6 -27.62 16.48 19.01
N GLU A 7 -28.42 16.25 20.05
CA GLU A 7 -28.77 17.26 21.04
C GLU A 7 -27.56 17.72 21.87
N ALA A 8 -26.66 16.79 22.24
CA ALA A 8 -25.43 17.11 22.96
C ALA A 8 -24.44 17.87 22.06
N VAL A 9 -24.32 17.48 20.78
CA VAL A 9 -23.52 18.18 19.77
C VAL A 9 -24.06 19.59 19.52
N ALA A 10 -25.37 19.74 19.36
CA ALA A 10 -26.00 21.05 19.17
C ALA A 10 -25.81 22.00 20.37
N ARG A 11 -25.66 21.46 21.58
CA ARG A 11 -25.42 22.22 22.82
C ARG A 11 -23.94 22.46 23.14
N GLY A 12 -22.99 21.90 22.38
CA GLY A 12 -21.56 22.01 22.73
C GLY A 12 -21.16 21.16 23.95
N ALA A 13 -21.99 20.19 24.37
CA ALA A 13 -21.88 19.51 25.66
C ALA A 13 -20.80 18.40 25.66
N THR A 14 -19.52 18.81 25.63
CA THR A 14 -18.36 17.93 25.44
C THR A 14 -18.27 16.77 26.45
N GLU A 15 -18.58 16.99 27.73
CA GLU A 15 -18.56 15.91 28.73
C GLU A 15 -19.72 14.92 28.59
N GLU A 16 -20.91 15.38 28.19
CA GLU A 16 -22.02 14.48 27.88
C GLU A 16 -21.68 13.61 26.66
N ILE A 17 -21.05 14.20 25.64
CA ILE A 17 -20.58 13.46 24.45
C ILE A 17 -19.55 12.40 24.85
N LYS A 18 -18.57 12.73 25.70
CA LYS A 18 -17.60 11.74 26.22
C LYS A 18 -18.29 10.59 26.96
N GLN A 19 -19.30 10.87 27.78
CA GLN A 19 -20.06 9.82 28.48
C GLN A 19 -20.82 8.92 27.50
N LEU A 20 -21.47 9.51 26.49
CA LEU A 20 -22.17 8.75 25.44
C LEU A 20 -21.21 7.87 24.64
N ILE A 21 -20.01 8.38 24.30
CA ILE A 21 -18.96 7.61 23.62
C ILE A 21 -18.48 6.44 24.48
N ARG A 22 -18.24 6.65 25.78
CA ARG A 22 -17.89 5.56 26.72
C ARG A 22 -18.99 4.50 26.82
N GLY A 23 -20.25 4.91 26.64
CA GLY A 23 -21.41 4.01 26.56
C GLY A 23 -21.54 3.24 25.24
N GLY A 24 -20.61 3.40 24.30
CA GLY A 24 -20.62 2.68 23.02
C GLY A 24 -21.59 3.24 21.99
N ILE A 25 -21.92 4.54 22.05
CA ILE A 25 -22.80 5.16 21.06
C ILE A 25 -22.21 5.07 19.65
N ASN A 26 -23.05 4.82 18.66
CA ASN A 26 -22.64 4.82 17.26
C ASN A 26 -22.36 6.25 16.79
N LEU A 27 -21.12 6.57 16.46
CA LEU A 27 -20.73 7.89 15.95
C LEU A 27 -21.23 8.16 14.52
N GLU A 28 -21.63 7.12 13.78
CA GLU A 28 -22.13 7.22 12.40
C GLU A 28 -23.66 7.20 12.31
N MET A 29 -24.33 7.45 13.43
CA MET A 29 -25.76 7.69 13.43
C MET A 29 -26.10 8.92 12.58
N LYS A 30 -27.23 8.85 11.88
CA LYS A 30 -27.65 9.89 10.95
C LYS A 30 -28.85 10.63 11.50
N ASP A 31 -28.89 11.94 11.24
CA ASP A 31 -30.11 12.73 11.42
C ASP A 31 -31.04 12.64 10.20
N GLU A 32 -32.09 13.45 10.19
CA GLU A 32 -33.11 13.50 9.13
C GLU A 32 -32.57 13.88 7.74
N ASN A 33 -31.36 14.46 7.67
CA ASN A 33 -30.70 14.84 6.42
C ASN A 33 -29.56 13.87 6.08
N GLY A 34 -29.48 12.72 6.75
CA GLY A 34 -28.38 11.77 6.56
C GLY A 34 -27.05 12.21 7.18
N SER A 35 -27.01 13.34 7.90
CA SER A 35 -25.76 13.92 8.40
C SER A 35 -25.29 13.22 9.67
N SER A 36 -23.99 12.94 9.77
CA SER A 36 -23.37 12.44 10.99
C SER A 36 -23.13 13.58 12.00
N PRO A 37 -22.91 13.27 13.29
CA PRO A 37 -22.44 14.21 14.30
C PRO A 37 -21.23 15.04 13.85
N LEU A 38 -20.29 14.42 13.13
CA LEU A 38 -19.10 15.11 12.62
C LEU A 38 -19.45 16.11 11.52
N ILE A 39 -20.35 15.77 10.59
CA ILE A 39 -20.84 16.71 9.56
C ILE A 39 -21.51 17.92 10.23
N ARG A 40 -22.33 17.71 11.27
CA ARG A 40 -22.98 18.80 11.99
C ARG A 40 -21.98 19.69 12.72
N ALA A 41 -21.06 19.10 13.47
CA ALA A 41 -20.00 19.84 14.16
C ALA A 41 -19.14 20.64 13.17
N SER A 42 -18.83 20.06 12.00
CA SER A 42 -18.06 20.70 10.92
C SER A 42 -18.81 21.86 10.28
N ALA A 43 -20.13 21.73 10.08
CA ALA A 43 -20.97 22.78 9.50
C ALA A 43 -21.09 24.01 10.42
N VAL A 44 -21.04 23.83 11.74
CA VAL A 44 -21.09 24.93 12.73
C VAL A 44 -19.72 25.40 13.19
N GLY A 45 -18.66 24.63 12.91
CA GLY A 45 -17.29 24.98 13.28
C GLY A 45 -16.89 24.63 14.71
N ASP A 46 -17.54 23.65 15.35
CA ASP A 46 -17.27 23.27 16.75
C ASP A 46 -16.01 22.40 16.85
N ILE A 47 -14.86 23.06 16.93
CA ILE A 47 -13.53 22.43 16.94
C ILE A 47 -13.34 21.42 18.10
N PRO A 48 -13.70 21.75 19.37
CA PRO A 48 -13.62 20.79 20.47
C PRO A 48 -14.40 19.49 20.20
N ILE A 49 -15.63 19.59 19.71
CA ILE A 49 -16.45 18.42 19.39
C ILE A 49 -15.87 17.66 18.20
N MET A 50 -15.45 18.34 17.14
CA MET A 50 -14.83 17.71 15.98
C MET A 50 -13.61 16.88 16.38
N ARG A 51 -12.70 17.43 17.20
CA ARG A 51 -11.54 16.69 17.70
C ARG A 51 -11.96 15.47 18.50
N LEU A 52 -12.91 15.64 19.42
CA LEU A 52 -13.42 14.53 20.23
C LEU A 52 -13.99 13.40 19.37
N LEU A 53 -14.79 13.72 18.36
CA LEU A 53 -15.38 12.74 17.44
C LEU A 53 -14.31 12.06 16.58
N LEU A 54 -13.37 12.82 16.01
CA LEU A 54 -12.27 12.29 15.19
C LEU A 54 -11.34 11.39 16.00
N ASP A 55 -10.99 11.78 17.23
CA ASP A 55 -10.13 11.00 18.13
C ASP A 55 -10.76 9.64 18.50
N HIS A 56 -12.10 9.57 18.50
CA HIS A 56 -12.86 8.35 18.75
C HIS A 56 -13.32 7.63 17.48
N GLY A 57 -12.75 8.02 16.33
CA GLY A 57 -12.88 7.28 15.08
C GLY A 57 -14.15 7.55 14.28
N ALA A 58 -14.77 8.72 14.43
CA ALA A 58 -15.82 9.16 13.52
C ALA A 58 -15.34 9.14 12.06
N ASP A 59 -16.20 8.71 11.16
CA ASP A 59 -15.89 8.63 9.73
C ASP A 59 -15.85 10.03 9.11
N ILE A 60 -14.64 10.46 8.77
CA ILE A 60 -14.37 11.77 8.18
C ILE A 60 -14.94 11.91 6.77
N GLU A 61 -15.12 10.78 6.06
CA GLU A 61 -15.63 10.71 4.68
C GLU A 61 -17.11 10.34 4.59
N HIS A 62 -17.82 10.19 5.71
CA HIS A 62 -19.26 9.96 5.69
C HIS A 62 -19.97 11.08 4.91
N GLN A 63 -20.97 10.71 4.12
CA GLN A 63 -21.74 11.61 3.25
C GLN A 63 -23.20 11.65 3.68
N ASN A 64 -23.76 12.86 3.76
CA ASN A 64 -25.17 13.07 4.03
C ASN A 64 -26.04 12.85 2.77
N ASP A 65 -27.36 13.03 2.88
CA ASP A 65 -28.27 12.77 1.75
C ASP A 65 -28.08 13.75 0.58
N ALA A 66 -27.43 14.89 0.84
CA ALA A 66 -26.99 15.85 -0.17
C ALA A 66 -25.57 15.56 -0.68
N GLN A 67 -25.01 14.39 -0.39
CA GLN A 67 -23.65 13.98 -0.73
C GLN A 67 -22.55 14.90 -0.18
N GLN A 68 -22.79 15.56 0.96
CA GLN A 68 -21.79 16.41 1.58
C GLN A 68 -20.98 15.61 2.61
N SER A 69 -19.66 15.58 2.46
CA SER A 69 -18.75 15.14 3.52
C SER A 69 -18.59 16.22 4.59
N SER A 70 -17.93 15.87 5.70
CA SER A 70 -17.60 16.83 6.77
C SER A 70 -16.77 18.02 6.22
N LEU A 71 -15.86 17.77 5.28
CA LEU A 71 -15.06 18.80 4.64
C LEU A 71 -15.90 19.69 3.71
N VAL A 72 -16.77 19.10 2.89
CA VAL A 72 -17.72 19.85 2.05
C VAL A 72 -18.62 20.75 2.89
N ALA A 73 -19.13 20.23 4.01
CA ALA A 73 -19.99 20.96 4.92
C ALA A 73 -19.26 22.15 5.56
N ALA A 74 -18.02 21.96 6.03
CA ALA A 74 -17.19 23.04 6.57
C ALA A 74 -16.97 24.16 5.54
N PHE A 75 -16.62 23.82 4.30
CA PHE A 75 -16.43 24.82 3.24
C PHE A 75 -17.71 25.52 2.84
N THR A 76 -18.80 24.76 2.65
CA THR A 76 -20.13 25.29 2.32
C THR A 76 -20.64 26.28 3.37
N LYS A 77 -20.24 26.10 4.65
CA LYS A 77 -20.65 26.95 5.77
C LYS A 77 -19.61 27.99 6.18
N GLY A 78 -18.50 28.12 5.46
CA GLY A 78 -17.50 29.15 5.74
C GLY A 78 -16.54 28.84 6.90
N GLN A 79 -16.53 27.60 7.41
CA GLN A 79 -15.84 27.22 8.64
C GLN A 79 -14.36 26.90 8.40
N ARG A 80 -13.53 27.94 8.27
CA ARG A 80 -12.08 27.83 7.97
C ARG A 80 -11.31 26.91 8.92
N VAL A 81 -11.48 27.12 10.24
CA VAL A 81 -10.72 26.37 11.25
C VAL A 81 -11.15 24.90 11.25
N ALA A 82 -12.43 24.63 10.99
CA ALA A 82 -12.96 23.28 10.86
C ALA A 82 -12.40 22.59 9.61
N ALA A 83 -12.38 23.30 8.47
CA ALA A 83 -11.79 22.80 7.23
C ALA A 83 -10.30 22.46 7.41
N ARG A 84 -9.51 23.34 8.04
CA ARG A 84 -8.10 23.08 8.37
C ARG A 84 -7.93 21.85 9.27
N LEU A 85 -8.77 21.70 10.29
CA LEU A 85 -8.74 20.53 11.15
C LEU A 85 -9.02 19.25 10.36
N LEU A 86 -10.06 19.25 9.52
CA LEU A 86 -10.44 18.10 8.71
C LEU A 86 -9.34 17.72 7.70
N ILE A 87 -8.74 18.72 7.04
CA ILE A 87 -7.59 18.52 6.15
C ILE A 87 -6.43 17.90 6.93
N ALA A 88 -6.07 18.45 8.09
CA ALA A 88 -5.02 17.91 8.95
C ALA A 88 -5.34 16.49 9.47
N SER A 89 -6.63 16.18 9.63
CA SER A 89 -7.14 14.85 9.99
C SER A 89 -7.26 13.89 8.80
N GLY A 90 -6.95 14.34 7.59
CA GLY A 90 -6.85 13.53 6.39
C GLY A 90 -8.12 13.43 5.55
N ALA A 91 -8.99 14.45 5.60
CA ALA A 91 -10.18 14.52 4.76
C ALA A 91 -9.86 14.58 3.26
N ASP A 92 -10.66 13.94 2.42
CA ASP A 92 -10.51 13.90 0.97
C ASP A 92 -10.83 15.26 0.34
N GLN A 93 -9.76 15.98 -0.02
CA GLN A 93 -9.85 17.28 -0.68
C GLN A 93 -10.33 17.15 -2.13
N THR A 94 -10.04 16.05 -2.83
CA THR A 94 -10.46 15.84 -4.22
C THR A 94 -11.98 15.71 -4.31
N TYR A 95 -12.55 14.85 -3.46
CA TYR A 95 -14.00 14.69 -3.37
C TYR A 95 -14.69 16.03 -3.04
N ALA A 96 -14.15 16.76 -2.05
CA ALA A 96 -14.72 18.04 -1.66
C ALA A 96 -14.71 19.05 -2.81
N LEU A 97 -13.63 19.09 -3.60
CA LEU A 97 -13.54 19.94 -4.77
C LEU A 97 -14.57 19.58 -5.84
N GLU A 98 -14.65 18.30 -6.24
CA GLU A 98 -15.59 17.81 -7.25
C GLU A 98 -17.03 18.16 -6.88
N HIS A 99 -17.39 17.96 -5.61
CA HIS A 99 -18.71 18.29 -5.09
C HIS A 99 -18.99 19.80 -5.15
N LEU A 100 -18.04 20.64 -4.71
CA LEU A 100 -18.20 22.09 -4.73
C LEU A 100 -18.30 22.66 -6.16
N ILE A 101 -17.62 22.04 -7.13
CA ILE A 101 -17.76 22.36 -8.56
C ILE A 101 -19.13 21.96 -9.08
N ALA A 102 -19.57 20.72 -8.81
CA ALA A 102 -20.86 20.20 -9.26
C ALA A 102 -22.03 21.05 -8.74
N THR A 103 -21.92 21.54 -7.50
CA THR A 103 -22.92 22.40 -6.85
C THR A 103 -22.76 23.89 -7.19
N LYS A 104 -21.72 24.27 -7.94
CA LYS A 104 -21.42 25.66 -8.33
C LYS A 104 -21.36 26.63 -7.13
N ASN A 105 -20.85 26.16 -5.99
CA ASN A 105 -20.81 26.95 -4.75
C ASN A 105 -19.56 27.86 -4.71
N VAL A 106 -19.65 29.02 -5.38
CA VAL A 106 -18.52 29.95 -5.57
C VAL A 106 -17.88 30.42 -4.25
N PRO A 107 -18.63 30.82 -3.19
CA PRO A 107 -18.01 31.20 -1.92
C PRO A 107 -17.24 30.07 -1.25
N ALA A 108 -17.77 28.85 -1.29
CA ALA A 108 -17.10 27.68 -0.74
C ALA A 108 -15.84 27.32 -1.55
N LEU A 109 -15.90 27.42 -2.89
CA LEU A 109 -14.74 27.22 -3.77
C LEU A 109 -13.63 28.25 -3.52
N LYS A 110 -13.99 29.51 -3.23
CA LYS A 110 -13.01 30.54 -2.85
C LYS A 110 -12.35 30.20 -1.50
N LEU A 111 -13.15 29.77 -0.52
CA LEU A 111 -12.60 29.37 0.77
C LEU A 111 -11.70 28.13 0.65
N PHE A 112 -12.14 27.18 -0.17
CA PHE A 112 -11.42 25.97 -0.52
C PHE A 112 -10.04 26.27 -1.12
N SER A 113 -9.95 27.24 -2.03
CA SER A 113 -8.68 27.64 -2.65
C SER A 113 -7.73 28.40 -1.71
N GLU A 114 -8.26 29.07 -0.68
CA GLU A 114 -7.45 29.77 0.34
C GLU A 114 -6.87 28.81 1.39
N GLU A 115 -7.53 27.67 1.64
CA GLU A 115 -7.21 26.76 2.75
C GLU A 115 -6.57 25.43 2.33
N CYS A 116 -6.70 25.04 1.07
CA CYS A 116 -6.14 23.80 0.53
C CYS A 116 -4.83 24.02 -0.25
N SER A 117 -4.00 22.98 -0.32
CA SER A 117 -2.71 23.00 -1.04
C SER A 117 -2.86 23.23 -2.55
N ALA A 118 -1.81 23.80 -3.17
CA ALA A 118 -1.80 24.50 -4.46
C ALA A 118 -2.53 23.84 -5.65
N GLY A 119 -2.59 22.51 -5.75
CA GLY A 119 -3.21 21.84 -6.91
C GLY A 119 -4.71 22.04 -7.08
N ILE A 120 -5.39 22.61 -6.08
CA ILE A 120 -6.81 22.96 -6.14
C ILE A 120 -7.06 24.33 -6.80
N LYS A 121 -6.05 25.21 -6.85
CA LYS A 121 -6.12 26.46 -7.61
C LYS A 121 -6.37 26.21 -9.10
N ALA A 122 -5.94 25.05 -9.63
CA ALA A 122 -6.18 24.64 -11.02
C ALA A 122 -7.67 24.51 -11.32
N ALA A 123 -8.40 23.89 -10.40
CA ALA A 123 -9.82 23.59 -10.56
C ALA A 123 -10.70 24.84 -10.37
N TYR A 124 -10.28 25.78 -9.52
CA TYR A 124 -10.88 27.11 -9.42
C TYR A 124 -10.72 27.92 -10.72
N ILE A 125 -9.52 27.88 -11.34
CA ILE A 125 -9.25 28.51 -12.64
C ILE A 125 -10.08 27.84 -13.76
N TYR A 126 -10.26 26.52 -13.70
CA TYR A 126 -11.15 25.78 -14.62
C TYR A 126 -12.63 26.19 -14.48
N SER A 127 -13.05 26.68 -13.31
CA SER A 127 -14.40 27.18 -13.03
C SER A 127 -14.64 28.66 -13.42
N GLY A 128 -13.62 29.36 -13.92
CA GLY A 128 -13.79 30.62 -14.65
C GLY A 128 -13.61 31.93 -13.87
N SER A 129 -13.05 31.92 -12.66
CA SER A 129 -12.75 33.14 -11.90
C SER A 129 -11.24 33.37 -11.74
N GLU A 130 -10.79 34.50 -12.28
CA GLU A 130 -9.43 35.08 -12.27
C GLU A 130 -8.46 34.62 -13.38
N ARG A 131 -8.49 35.40 -14.48
CA ARG A 131 -7.50 35.43 -15.56
C ARG A 131 -6.36 36.44 -15.31
N ASP A 132 -6.16 36.89 -14.07
CA ASP A 132 -5.35 38.10 -13.81
C ASP A 132 -3.90 37.81 -13.36
N GLY A 133 -3.42 36.57 -13.47
CA GLY A 133 -2.04 36.18 -13.13
C GLY A 133 -1.17 35.64 -14.27
N CYS A 134 -1.73 35.40 -15.46
CA CYS A 134 -0.97 34.91 -16.63
C CYS A 134 -0.29 36.10 -17.31
N LYS A 135 1.03 36.23 -17.20
CA LYS A 135 1.75 37.35 -17.82
C LYS A 135 1.70 37.34 -19.34
N ASP A 136 1.47 36.18 -19.97
CA ASP A 136 1.25 36.07 -21.41
C ASP A 136 0.21 34.98 -21.70
N GLY A 137 -0.78 35.25 -22.57
CA GLY A 137 -1.89 34.32 -22.86
C GLY A 137 -1.49 32.92 -23.40
N VAL A 138 -0.21 32.70 -23.68
CA VAL A 138 0.40 31.42 -24.09
C VAL A 138 0.49 30.43 -22.91
N ASP A 139 0.87 30.89 -21.72
CA ASP A 139 1.03 30.04 -20.52
C ASP A 139 -0.30 29.42 -20.09
N CYS A 140 -1.38 30.19 -20.18
CA CYS A 140 -2.73 29.76 -19.83
C CYS A 140 -3.25 28.66 -20.77
N LYS A 141 -2.87 28.68 -22.06
CA LYS A 141 -3.27 27.67 -23.04
C LYS A 141 -2.52 26.35 -22.83
N ILE A 142 -1.21 26.41 -22.56
CA ILE A 142 -0.38 25.24 -22.25
C ILE A 142 -0.91 24.54 -21.00
N ILE A 143 -1.18 25.29 -19.92
CA ILE A 143 -1.71 24.75 -18.67
C ILE A 143 -3.08 24.11 -18.89
N SER A 144 -3.98 24.78 -19.64
CA SER A 144 -5.30 24.25 -19.99
C SER A 144 -5.19 22.94 -20.80
N ASP A 145 -4.32 22.88 -21.81
CA ASP A 145 -4.10 21.67 -22.62
C ASP A 145 -3.51 20.52 -21.80
N LEU A 146 -2.58 20.80 -20.89
CA LEU A 146 -2.00 19.80 -19.98
C LEU A 146 -3.04 19.27 -18.99
N LEU A 147 -3.83 20.17 -18.38
CA LEU A 147 -4.90 19.77 -17.47
C LEU A 147 -5.93 18.89 -18.17
N ARG A 148 -6.29 19.19 -19.43
CA ARG A 148 -7.20 18.34 -20.22
C ARG A 148 -6.62 16.96 -20.51
N ILE A 149 -5.32 16.84 -20.72
CA ILE A 149 -4.66 15.53 -20.87
C ILE A 149 -4.81 14.73 -19.58
N VAL A 150 -4.59 15.36 -18.42
CA VAL A 150 -4.74 14.66 -17.15
C VAL A 150 -6.20 14.31 -16.84
N GLU A 151 -7.15 15.20 -17.11
CA GLU A 151 -8.59 14.93 -16.95
C GLU A 151 -9.06 13.78 -17.84
N THR A 152 -8.63 13.74 -19.10
CA THR A 152 -8.97 12.62 -20.00
C THR A 152 -8.35 11.30 -19.54
N GLU A 153 -7.22 11.34 -18.83
CA GLU A 153 -6.54 10.15 -18.30
C GLU A 153 -7.10 9.68 -16.95
N ALA A 154 -7.60 10.60 -16.12
CA ALA A 154 -8.34 10.26 -14.89
C ALA A 154 -9.69 9.61 -15.20
N ASN A 155 -10.32 9.99 -16.32
CA ASN A 155 -11.62 9.47 -16.75
C ASN A 155 -11.54 8.24 -17.68
N ALA A 156 -10.36 7.93 -18.22
CA ALA A 156 -10.14 6.70 -18.97
C ALA A 156 -10.00 5.54 -17.96
N GLY A 157 -11.11 4.85 -17.70
CA GLY A 157 -11.14 3.65 -16.87
C GLY A 157 -10.06 2.65 -17.27
N ASP A 158 -9.66 1.84 -16.29
CA ASP A 158 -8.50 0.94 -16.28
C ASP A 158 -8.63 -0.26 -17.25
N GLU A 159 -8.84 0.03 -18.54
CA GLU A 159 -8.97 -0.99 -19.58
C GLU A 159 -7.60 -1.43 -20.09
N THR A 160 -7.14 -2.57 -19.57
CA THR A 160 -6.35 -3.62 -20.26
C THR A 160 -4.94 -3.29 -20.81
N TYR A 161 -4.24 -2.28 -20.28
CA TYR A 161 -2.83 -2.07 -20.65
C TYR A 161 -1.88 -2.39 -19.49
N PRO A 162 -0.77 -3.14 -19.70
CA PRO A 162 0.30 -3.23 -18.71
C PRO A 162 0.72 -1.83 -18.25
N GLU A 163 0.81 -1.56 -16.95
CA GLU A 163 1.06 -0.23 -16.37
C GLU A 163 2.25 0.52 -17.02
N ASP A 164 3.29 -0.20 -17.44
CA ASP A 164 4.45 0.36 -18.16
C ASP A 164 4.10 0.94 -19.54
N SER A 165 3.21 0.27 -20.29
CA SER A 165 2.74 0.73 -21.59
C SER A 165 1.84 1.96 -21.47
N ASN A 166 1.05 2.03 -20.39
CA ASN A 166 0.23 3.19 -20.07
C ASN A 166 1.13 4.38 -19.66
N SER A 167 2.15 4.15 -18.83
CA SER A 167 3.08 5.21 -18.38
C SER A 167 3.87 5.86 -19.52
N LEU A 168 4.43 5.06 -20.42
CA LEU A 168 5.14 5.56 -21.61
C LEU A 168 4.20 6.30 -22.57
N PHE A 169 2.96 5.81 -22.72
CA PHE A 169 1.95 6.45 -23.55
C PHE A 169 1.53 7.83 -23.00
N ARG A 170 1.22 7.92 -21.70
CA ARG A 170 0.86 9.18 -21.02
C ARG A 170 2.00 10.21 -21.11
N LYS A 171 3.24 9.79 -20.83
CA LYS A 171 4.43 10.62 -21.03
C LYS A 171 4.52 11.15 -22.46
N LYS A 172 4.34 10.29 -23.47
CA LYS A 172 4.40 10.70 -24.88
C LYS A 172 3.34 11.76 -25.21
N ARG A 173 2.13 11.65 -24.63
CA ARG A 173 1.09 12.68 -24.80
C ARG A 173 1.47 14.01 -24.15
N ILE A 174 2.03 13.99 -22.94
CA ILE A 174 2.53 15.20 -22.26
C ILE A 174 3.61 15.88 -23.11
N LEU A 175 4.62 15.12 -23.54
CA LEU A 175 5.71 15.65 -24.37
C LEU A 175 5.21 16.17 -25.72
N ASN A 176 4.26 15.49 -26.36
CA ASN A 176 3.63 15.96 -27.59
C ASN A 176 2.83 17.25 -27.36
N CYS A 177 2.19 17.40 -26.21
CA CYS A 177 1.48 18.63 -25.84
C CYS A 177 2.46 19.78 -25.70
N LEU A 178 3.51 19.60 -24.91
CA LEU A 178 4.57 20.58 -24.73
C LEU A 178 5.22 20.95 -26.06
N GLY A 179 5.48 19.97 -26.93
CA GLY A 179 6.04 20.17 -28.28
C GLY A 179 5.18 21.02 -29.22
N LYS A 180 3.84 21.08 -29.01
CA LYS A 180 2.98 21.99 -29.79
C LYS A 180 3.21 23.46 -29.45
N HIS A 181 3.76 23.72 -28.27
CA HIS A 181 3.92 25.07 -27.72
C HIS A 181 5.38 25.52 -27.67
N SER A 182 6.32 24.59 -27.42
CA SER A 182 7.75 24.83 -27.55
C SER A 182 8.50 23.57 -27.97
N ASN A 183 9.36 23.70 -28.97
CA ASN A 183 10.30 22.65 -29.39
C ASN A 183 11.61 22.67 -28.59
N ASN A 184 11.80 23.63 -27.69
CA ASN A 184 13.00 23.79 -26.87
C ASN A 184 12.87 22.99 -25.57
N SER A 185 13.71 21.97 -25.38
CA SER A 185 13.67 21.10 -24.19
C SER A 185 13.88 21.87 -22.88
N HIS A 186 14.66 22.96 -22.88
CA HIS A 186 14.87 23.79 -21.69
C HIS A 186 13.58 24.54 -21.30
N GLU A 187 12.86 25.10 -22.27
CA GLU A 187 11.57 25.75 -22.03
C GLU A 187 10.53 24.74 -21.53
N GLN A 188 10.49 23.53 -22.11
CA GLN A 188 9.61 22.45 -21.63
C GLN A 188 9.87 22.10 -20.15
N VAL A 189 11.13 22.06 -19.72
CA VAL A 189 11.50 21.86 -18.31
C VAL A 189 11.00 23.01 -17.44
N LEU A 190 11.20 24.26 -17.86
CA LEU A 190 10.71 25.43 -17.13
C LEU A 190 9.18 25.40 -16.98
N PHE A 191 8.46 24.99 -18.04
CA PHE A 191 7.01 24.79 -17.98
C PHE A 191 6.61 23.69 -17.01
N LEU A 192 7.28 22.54 -17.03
CA LEU A 192 7.01 21.45 -16.11
C LEU A 192 7.27 21.86 -14.65
N ARG A 193 8.37 22.58 -14.37
CA ARG A 193 8.65 23.14 -13.04
C ARG A 193 7.58 24.13 -12.60
N TYR A 194 7.19 25.06 -13.48
CA TYR A 194 6.13 26.02 -13.20
C TYR A 194 4.80 25.30 -12.94
N PHE A 195 4.45 24.34 -13.77
CA PHE A 195 3.24 23.55 -13.63
C PHE A 195 3.22 22.81 -12.30
N LEU A 196 4.27 22.07 -11.97
CA LEU A 196 4.34 21.30 -10.71
C LEU A 196 4.45 22.18 -9.46
N LYS A 197 5.01 23.38 -9.57
CA LYS A 197 4.97 24.38 -8.49
C LYS A 197 3.54 24.79 -8.13
N ASN A 198 2.66 24.87 -9.13
CA ASN A 198 1.26 25.23 -8.93
C ASN A 198 0.35 24.00 -8.76
N TYR A 199 0.73 22.86 -9.32
CA TYR A 199 -0.09 21.65 -9.45
C TYR A 199 0.72 20.38 -9.12
N PRO A 200 1.11 20.19 -7.84
CA PRO A 200 2.05 19.14 -7.45
C PRO A 200 1.44 17.74 -7.34
N PHE A 201 0.17 17.53 -7.73
CA PHE A 201 -0.54 16.25 -7.52
C PHE A 201 -0.55 15.33 -8.73
N PHE A 202 0.15 15.70 -9.79
CA PHE A 202 0.11 14.99 -11.06
C PHE A 202 1.33 14.06 -11.21
N GLU A 203 1.13 12.78 -10.88
CA GLU A 203 2.17 11.73 -10.90
C GLU A 203 3.01 11.76 -12.18
N PHE A 204 2.37 11.74 -13.35
CA PHE A 204 3.09 11.68 -14.65
C PHE A 204 3.86 12.95 -14.97
N MET A 205 3.47 14.10 -14.42
CA MET A 205 4.23 15.34 -14.59
C MET A 205 5.51 15.29 -13.76
N HIS A 206 5.43 14.75 -12.54
CA HIS A 206 6.61 14.45 -11.71
C HIS A 206 7.55 13.45 -12.38
N ILE A 207 7.02 12.36 -12.95
CA ILE A 207 7.81 11.36 -13.69
C ILE A 207 8.51 12.02 -14.88
N THR A 208 7.78 12.80 -15.68
CA THR A 208 8.30 13.43 -16.90
C THR A 208 9.42 14.44 -16.57
N LEU A 209 9.20 15.30 -15.57
CA LEU A 209 10.25 16.24 -15.13
C LEU A 209 11.44 15.50 -14.52
N GLY A 210 11.18 14.53 -13.63
CA GLY A 210 12.23 13.78 -12.96
C GLY A 210 13.15 13.04 -13.94
N GLU A 211 12.60 12.45 -14.99
CA GLU A 211 13.40 11.83 -16.05
C GLU A 211 14.18 12.85 -16.87
N ALA A 212 13.59 14.00 -17.21
CA ALA A 212 14.30 15.06 -17.92
C ALA A 212 15.52 15.53 -17.10
N MET A 213 15.36 15.76 -15.80
CA MET A 213 16.43 16.15 -14.89
C MET A 213 17.48 15.05 -14.72
N LEU A 214 17.05 13.79 -14.70
CA LEU A 214 17.96 12.64 -14.64
C LEU A 214 18.81 12.52 -15.92
N ASN A 215 18.26 12.90 -17.07
CA ASN A 215 18.94 12.84 -18.37
C ASN A 215 19.91 14.01 -18.58
N ASP A 216 19.70 15.16 -17.93
CA ASP A 216 20.65 16.29 -17.90
C ASP A 216 22.01 15.89 -17.33
N GLY A 217 22.02 14.96 -16.36
CA GLY A 217 23.22 14.30 -15.87
C GLY A 217 24.10 15.11 -14.93
N THR A 218 23.69 16.34 -14.59
CA THR A 218 24.28 17.17 -13.54
C THR A 218 23.97 16.62 -12.15
N ALA A 219 24.77 17.00 -11.15
CA ALA A 219 24.52 16.61 -9.76
C ALA A 219 23.22 17.25 -9.25
N GLU A 220 22.99 18.53 -9.55
CA GLU A 220 21.73 19.22 -9.21
C GLU A 220 20.52 18.58 -9.90
N GLY A 221 20.66 18.21 -11.18
CA GLY A 221 19.61 17.51 -11.93
C GLY A 221 19.26 16.14 -11.32
N VAL A 222 20.25 15.39 -10.82
CA VAL A 222 19.98 14.12 -10.12
C VAL A 222 19.22 14.35 -8.80
N ASP A 223 19.55 15.40 -8.05
CA ASP A 223 18.85 15.72 -6.80
C ASP A 223 17.41 16.17 -7.04
N GLU A 224 17.17 16.99 -8.06
CA GLU A 224 15.83 17.37 -8.48
C GLU A 224 15.04 16.17 -9.02
N ALA A 225 15.68 15.30 -9.79
CA ALA A 225 15.06 14.06 -10.27
C ALA A 225 14.58 13.20 -9.11
N LEU A 226 15.42 12.99 -8.09
CA LEU A 226 15.05 12.23 -6.90
C LEU A 226 13.86 12.87 -6.19
N PHE A 227 13.85 14.19 -6.01
CA PHE A 227 12.74 14.90 -5.38
C PHE A 227 11.41 14.63 -6.10
N HIS A 228 11.37 14.81 -7.43
CA HIS A 228 10.12 14.61 -8.18
C HIS A 228 9.72 13.13 -8.25
N LEU A 229 10.67 12.21 -8.42
CA LEU A 229 10.37 10.78 -8.53
C LEU A 229 9.92 10.16 -7.20
N GLU A 230 10.41 10.63 -6.06
CA GLU A 230 9.90 10.23 -4.73
C GLU A 230 8.46 10.69 -4.52
N ILE A 231 8.11 11.88 -5.01
CA ILE A 231 6.73 12.37 -4.98
C ILE A 231 5.84 11.47 -5.84
N ALA A 232 6.23 11.18 -7.09
CA ALA A 232 5.50 10.26 -7.94
C ALA A 232 5.33 8.87 -7.30
N TYR A 233 6.41 8.35 -6.70
CA TYR A 233 6.38 7.07 -5.99
C TYR A 233 5.40 7.08 -4.81
N SER A 234 5.31 8.18 -4.06
CA SER A 234 4.36 8.30 -2.95
C SER A 234 2.89 8.34 -3.39
N MET A 235 2.64 8.75 -4.64
CA MET A 235 1.30 8.73 -5.25
C MET A 235 0.93 7.33 -5.72
N ASN A 236 1.89 6.62 -6.34
CA ASN A 236 1.69 5.28 -6.86
C ASN A 236 2.95 4.42 -6.71
N GLN A 237 2.98 3.60 -5.66
CA GLN A 237 4.11 2.70 -5.36
C GLN A 237 4.12 1.43 -6.24
N LEU A 238 3.15 1.25 -7.13
CA LEU A 238 3.09 0.11 -8.05
C LEU A 238 3.77 0.45 -9.39
N ASN A 239 3.93 1.73 -9.73
CA ASN A 239 4.50 2.15 -11.01
C ASN A 239 5.97 1.70 -11.19
N LEU A 240 6.19 0.65 -11.99
CA LEU A 240 7.52 0.09 -12.26
C LEU A 240 8.42 1.04 -13.06
N TYR A 241 7.85 1.91 -13.89
CA TYR A 241 8.61 2.93 -14.60
C TYR A 241 9.23 3.95 -13.63
N THR A 242 8.45 4.42 -12.64
CA THR A 242 8.96 5.25 -11.54
C THR A 242 10.07 4.53 -10.77
N HIS A 243 9.90 3.23 -10.49
CA HIS A 243 10.96 2.44 -9.83
C HIS A 243 12.25 2.38 -10.63
N SER A 244 12.16 2.22 -11.96
CA SER A 244 13.31 2.18 -12.86
C SER A 244 14.07 3.50 -12.85
N LEU A 245 13.36 4.63 -12.91
CA LEU A 245 13.95 5.96 -12.85
C LEU A 245 14.61 6.24 -11.49
N LEU A 246 13.95 5.87 -10.39
CA LEU A 246 14.53 5.97 -9.04
C LEU A 246 15.79 5.12 -8.88
N ASP A 247 15.80 3.86 -9.34
CA ASP A 247 17.00 3.01 -9.32
C ASP A 247 18.16 3.67 -10.09
N ARG A 248 17.88 4.22 -11.29
CA ARG A 248 18.88 4.98 -12.07
C ARG A 248 19.38 6.21 -11.31
N ALA A 249 18.48 6.98 -10.69
CA ALA A 249 18.82 8.20 -9.95
C ALA A 249 19.68 7.89 -8.72
N TYR A 250 19.32 6.89 -7.93
CA TYR A 250 20.12 6.45 -6.79
C TYR A 250 21.52 5.98 -7.22
N ARG A 251 21.64 5.20 -8.30
CA ARG A 251 22.93 4.77 -8.84
C ARG A 251 23.81 5.94 -9.26
N LYS A 252 23.24 6.96 -9.92
CA LYS A 252 23.98 8.16 -10.32
C LYS A 252 24.49 8.98 -9.13
N LYS A 253 23.71 9.07 -8.05
CA LYS A 253 24.11 9.76 -6.81
C LYS A 253 25.18 8.99 -6.02
N GLN A 254 25.67 7.86 -6.53
CA GLN A 254 26.47 6.88 -5.77
C GLN A 254 25.78 6.52 -4.44
N ASN A 255 24.44 6.59 -4.42
CA ASN A 255 23.64 6.38 -3.23
C ASN A 255 23.66 4.88 -2.92
N PRO A 256 23.98 4.45 -1.67
CA PRO A 256 24.16 3.05 -1.30
C PRO A 256 22.96 2.12 -1.51
N THR A 257 21.80 2.66 -1.89
CA THR A 257 20.56 1.93 -2.20
C THR A 257 20.58 1.22 -3.56
N ALA A 258 21.66 1.38 -4.34
CA ALA A 258 21.81 0.79 -5.67
C ALA A 258 21.51 -0.72 -5.67
N VAL A 259 20.48 -1.08 -6.43
CA VAL A 259 20.00 -2.45 -6.61
C VAL A 259 21.07 -3.26 -7.37
N ILE A 260 21.02 -4.60 -7.27
CA ILE A 260 21.84 -5.53 -8.08
C ILE A 260 21.93 -5.03 -9.54
N SER A 261 23.14 -5.08 -10.12
CA SER A 261 23.34 -4.61 -11.49
C SER A 261 22.55 -5.46 -12.49
N ASP A 262 22.23 -4.90 -13.65
CA ASP A 262 21.53 -5.65 -14.70
C ASP A 262 22.29 -6.92 -15.08
N PHE A 263 23.62 -6.80 -15.21
CA PHE A 263 24.50 -7.92 -15.50
C PHE A 263 24.46 -9.02 -14.43
N GLU A 264 24.40 -8.64 -13.15
CA GLU A 264 24.30 -9.63 -12.08
C GLU A 264 22.92 -10.25 -12.01
N LEU A 265 21.86 -9.45 -12.20
CA LEU A 265 20.48 -9.92 -12.20
C LEU A 265 20.19 -10.87 -13.37
N GLN A 266 20.81 -10.65 -14.54
CA GLN A 266 20.69 -11.54 -15.71
C GLN A 266 21.12 -12.99 -15.43
N LYS A 267 22.04 -13.18 -14.50
CA LYS A 267 22.52 -14.51 -14.08
C LYS A 267 21.63 -15.17 -13.03
N ARG A 268 20.69 -14.44 -12.44
CA ARG A 268 19.83 -14.91 -11.35
C ARG A 268 18.58 -15.60 -11.86
N PHE A 269 17.98 -16.44 -11.03
CA PHE A 269 16.71 -17.10 -11.29
C PHE A 269 15.73 -16.90 -10.14
N CYS A 270 14.47 -16.62 -10.46
CA CYS A 270 13.37 -16.57 -9.48
C CYS A 270 12.33 -17.64 -9.82
N SER A 271 12.06 -18.55 -8.88
CA SER A 271 11.07 -19.62 -9.08
C SER A 271 9.62 -19.17 -8.93
N ARG A 272 9.35 -18.01 -8.29
CA ARG A 272 7.99 -17.59 -7.91
C ARG A 272 7.00 -17.59 -9.10
N PRO A 273 7.34 -17.04 -10.28
CA PRO A 273 6.44 -17.04 -11.44
C PRO A 273 6.04 -18.43 -11.97
N PHE A 274 6.74 -19.47 -11.53
CA PHE A 274 6.57 -20.85 -11.96
C PHE A 274 5.89 -21.71 -10.88
N GLU A 275 5.65 -21.16 -9.68
CA GLU A 275 5.15 -21.92 -8.53
C GLU A 275 3.94 -21.31 -7.84
N ARG A 276 3.68 -19.99 -7.98
CA ARG A 276 2.67 -19.29 -7.19
C ARG A 276 1.49 -18.81 -7.99
N PHE A 277 0.30 -19.01 -7.44
CA PHE A 277 -0.95 -18.42 -7.87
C PHE A 277 -1.48 -17.55 -6.73
N ILE A 278 -1.70 -16.26 -6.95
CA ILE A 278 -2.12 -15.30 -5.91
C ILE A 278 -3.37 -14.60 -6.41
N SER A 279 -4.53 -14.88 -5.81
CA SER A 279 -5.76 -14.14 -6.10
C SER A 279 -5.83 -12.89 -5.24
N ASN A 280 -6.33 -11.78 -5.77
CA ASN A 280 -6.35 -10.49 -5.09
C ASN A 280 -7.74 -9.84 -5.10
N VAL A 281 -7.94 -8.81 -4.27
CA VAL A 281 -9.26 -8.16 -4.04
C VAL A 281 -9.77 -7.40 -5.26
N ASP A 282 -8.87 -6.98 -6.16
CA ASP A 282 -9.16 -6.42 -7.48
C ASP A 282 -9.67 -7.46 -8.49
N SER A 283 -9.89 -8.71 -8.04
CA SER A 283 -10.27 -9.88 -8.85
C SER A 283 -9.19 -10.34 -9.85
N HIS A 284 -8.03 -9.69 -9.87
CA HIS A 284 -6.90 -10.16 -10.65
C HIS A 284 -6.14 -11.27 -9.93
N VAL A 285 -5.40 -12.03 -10.74
CA VAL A 285 -4.48 -13.05 -10.25
C VAL A 285 -3.05 -12.66 -10.62
N TYR A 286 -2.11 -12.96 -9.74
CA TYR A 286 -0.69 -12.66 -9.88
C TYR A 286 0.17 -13.90 -9.60
N VAL A 287 1.40 -13.90 -10.09
CA VAL A 287 2.39 -14.98 -9.83
C VAL A 287 3.47 -14.58 -8.82
N CYS A 288 3.39 -13.35 -8.31
CA CYS A 288 4.19 -12.83 -7.21
C CYS A 288 3.38 -11.73 -6.51
N CYS A 289 3.87 -11.21 -5.38
CA CYS A 289 3.20 -10.14 -4.65
C CYS A 289 2.97 -8.93 -5.55
N PRO A 290 1.73 -8.41 -5.67
CA PRO A 290 1.40 -7.31 -6.59
C PRO A 290 2.17 -6.02 -6.27
N SER A 291 2.62 -5.82 -5.02
CA SER A 291 3.48 -4.67 -4.68
C SER A 291 4.84 -4.68 -5.39
N TRP A 292 5.35 -5.87 -5.76
CA TRP A 292 6.64 -6.00 -6.45
C TRP A 292 6.49 -6.45 -7.91
N LEU A 293 5.36 -7.04 -8.28
CA LEU A 293 5.04 -7.50 -9.63
C LEU A 293 3.57 -7.12 -9.92
N PRO A 294 3.29 -5.85 -10.22
CA PRO A 294 1.94 -5.31 -10.44
C PRO A 294 1.46 -5.60 -11.87
N ARG A 295 1.71 -6.82 -12.37
CA ARG A 295 1.19 -7.27 -13.65
C ARG A 295 0.28 -8.48 -13.44
N PRO A 296 -1.04 -8.33 -13.68
CA PRO A 296 -1.97 -9.42 -13.52
C PRO A 296 -1.78 -10.45 -14.64
N ILE A 297 -2.08 -11.71 -14.33
CA ILE A 297 -2.05 -12.85 -15.25
C ILE A 297 -3.45 -13.33 -15.66
N GLY A 298 -4.51 -12.73 -15.12
CA GLY A 298 -5.88 -13.06 -15.47
C GLY A 298 -6.86 -12.56 -14.42
N ASN A 299 -8.14 -12.86 -14.61
CA ASN A 299 -9.25 -12.43 -13.76
C ASN A 299 -10.01 -13.64 -13.20
N ILE A 300 -10.04 -13.77 -11.88
CA ILE A 300 -10.63 -14.90 -11.18
C ILE A 300 -12.17 -14.94 -11.27
N ASN A 301 -12.82 -13.82 -11.59
CA ASN A 301 -14.27 -13.75 -11.70
C ASN A 301 -14.78 -14.34 -13.01
N THR A 302 -13.95 -14.41 -14.05
CA THR A 302 -14.38 -14.76 -15.42
C THR A 302 -13.69 -15.98 -15.99
N GLN A 303 -12.49 -16.33 -15.50
CA GLN A 303 -11.66 -17.39 -16.05
C GLN A 303 -11.50 -18.57 -15.07
N SER A 304 -11.19 -19.74 -15.60
CA SER A 304 -10.71 -20.91 -14.84
C SER A 304 -9.26 -20.71 -14.36
N TRP A 305 -8.79 -21.50 -13.40
CA TRP A 305 -7.41 -21.36 -12.92
C TRP A 305 -6.39 -21.78 -14.00
N GLU A 306 -6.74 -22.73 -14.88
CA GLU A 306 -5.93 -23.19 -16.01
C GLU A 306 -5.69 -22.07 -17.02
N GLU A 307 -6.77 -21.42 -17.47
CA GLU A 307 -6.71 -20.29 -18.42
C GLU A 307 -5.85 -19.13 -17.88
N ILE A 308 -5.96 -18.87 -16.57
CA ILE A 308 -5.19 -17.83 -15.90
C ILE A 308 -3.71 -18.23 -15.81
N TRP A 309 -3.42 -19.49 -15.43
CA TRP A 309 -2.06 -19.97 -15.20
C TRP A 309 -1.20 -20.00 -16.46
N ASP A 310 -1.81 -20.28 -17.61
CA ASP A 310 -1.13 -20.36 -18.91
C ASP A 310 -1.39 -19.15 -19.81
N SER A 311 -1.91 -18.05 -19.26
CA SER A 311 -2.16 -16.83 -20.02
C SER A 311 -0.89 -16.26 -20.66
N GLU A 312 -1.05 -15.50 -21.75
CA GLU A 312 0.05 -14.81 -22.40
C GLU A 312 0.82 -13.89 -21.43
N SER A 313 0.10 -13.26 -20.49
CA SER A 313 0.72 -12.41 -19.46
C SER A 313 1.61 -13.23 -18.52
N ALA A 314 1.16 -14.41 -18.07
CA ALA A 314 1.98 -15.32 -17.25
C ALA A 314 3.23 -15.79 -18.00
N GLN A 315 3.07 -16.19 -19.27
CA GLN A 315 4.17 -16.61 -20.12
C GLN A 315 5.21 -15.51 -20.31
N GLU A 316 4.77 -14.27 -20.52
CA GLU A 316 5.66 -13.14 -20.73
C GLU A 316 6.41 -12.73 -19.45
N ILE A 317 5.78 -12.88 -18.27
CA ILE A 317 6.47 -12.73 -16.98
C ILE A 317 7.54 -13.83 -16.82
N ARG A 318 7.20 -15.09 -17.09
CA ARG A 318 8.14 -16.22 -17.03
C ARG A 318 9.32 -16.02 -17.99
N ARG A 319 9.07 -15.58 -19.22
CA ARG A 319 10.10 -15.21 -20.20
C ARG A 319 11.06 -14.17 -19.64
N SER A 320 10.53 -13.09 -19.04
CA SER A 320 11.34 -12.00 -18.48
C SER A 320 12.35 -12.48 -17.42
N VAL A 321 11.98 -13.49 -16.63
CA VAL A 321 12.86 -14.11 -15.61
C VAL A 321 13.89 -15.05 -16.25
N ILE A 322 13.48 -15.85 -17.24
CA ILE A 322 14.39 -16.72 -17.99
C ILE A 322 15.45 -15.91 -18.74
N ASP A 323 15.05 -14.80 -19.34
CA ASP A 323 15.95 -13.88 -20.05
C ASP A 323 16.78 -13.03 -19.10
N GLY A 324 16.29 -12.85 -17.87
CA GLY A 324 16.99 -12.09 -16.84
C GLY A 324 16.86 -10.58 -17.01
N ASP A 325 15.87 -10.11 -17.78
CA ASP A 325 15.53 -8.68 -17.84
C ASP A 325 14.69 -8.24 -16.64
N TYR A 326 13.90 -9.16 -16.06
CA TYR A 326 13.03 -8.92 -14.89
C TYR A 326 12.15 -7.67 -15.04
N LYS A 327 11.76 -7.29 -16.26
CA LYS A 327 11.12 -6.00 -16.53
C LYS A 327 9.80 -5.77 -15.78
N TYR A 328 9.12 -6.84 -15.37
CA TYR A 328 7.91 -6.79 -14.56
C TYR A 328 8.13 -6.80 -13.05
N CYS A 329 9.39 -6.84 -12.59
CA CYS A 329 9.73 -6.90 -11.18
C CYS A 329 10.27 -5.57 -10.67
N SER A 330 9.75 -5.10 -9.54
CA SER A 330 10.28 -3.96 -8.81
C SER A 330 11.65 -4.28 -8.23
N ARG A 331 12.65 -3.60 -8.76
CA ARG A 331 14.03 -3.60 -8.24
C ARG A 331 14.13 -2.96 -6.86
N LEU A 332 13.29 -1.95 -6.63
CA LEU A 332 13.31 -1.18 -5.39
C LEU A 332 12.64 -1.90 -4.24
N LEU A 333 11.73 -2.83 -4.52
CA LEU A 333 10.86 -3.37 -3.48
C LEU A 333 10.84 -4.90 -3.39
N CYS A 334 11.24 -5.63 -4.44
CA CYS A 334 11.35 -7.08 -4.36
C CYS A 334 12.41 -7.49 -3.32
N PRO A 335 12.03 -8.18 -2.22
CA PRO A 335 12.96 -8.56 -1.16
C PRO A 335 14.15 -9.36 -1.69
N ARG A 336 13.88 -10.32 -2.59
CA ARG A 336 14.90 -11.22 -3.16
C ARG A 336 15.92 -10.52 -4.05
N ILE A 337 15.51 -9.41 -4.67
CA ILE A 337 16.39 -8.58 -5.49
C ILE A 337 17.21 -7.65 -4.57
N GLN A 338 16.61 -7.07 -3.54
CA GLN A 338 17.31 -6.19 -2.59
C GLN A 338 18.38 -6.94 -1.77
N ASP A 339 18.05 -8.13 -1.29
CA ASP A 339 18.94 -8.92 -0.44
C ASP A 339 19.98 -9.72 -1.24
N GLY A 340 19.73 -9.95 -2.53
CA GLY A 340 20.59 -10.76 -3.39
C GLY A 340 20.41 -12.27 -3.21
N SER A 341 19.31 -12.71 -2.60
CA SER A 341 18.98 -14.12 -2.32
C SER A 341 18.49 -14.90 -3.54
N LEU A 342 18.39 -14.27 -4.72
CA LEU A 342 18.13 -15.01 -5.94
C LEU A 342 19.35 -15.92 -6.26
N PRO A 343 19.15 -17.24 -6.43
CA PRO A 343 20.21 -18.14 -6.84
C PRO A 343 20.69 -17.82 -8.26
N GLU A 344 21.94 -18.17 -8.58
CA GLU A 344 22.40 -18.14 -9.96
C GLU A 344 21.76 -19.29 -10.76
N LYS A 345 21.47 -19.06 -12.04
CA LYS A 345 20.91 -20.05 -12.96
C LYS A 345 21.74 -21.33 -13.01
N LYS A 346 23.06 -21.23 -12.89
CA LYS A 346 24.00 -22.37 -12.90
C LYS A 346 23.86 -23.26 -11.65
N ASP A 347 23.41 -22.70 -10.54
CA ASP A 347 23.31 -23.40 -9.25
C ASP A 347 21.94 -24.06 -9.05
N ILE A 348 21.00 -23.84 -9.95
CA ILE A 348 19.71 -24.51 -9.97
C ILE A 348 19.93 -25.99 -10.28
N LYS A 349 19.50 -26.87 -9.38
CA LYS A 349 19.64 -28.34 -9.52
C LYS A 349 18.31 -29.08 -9.62
N GLU A 350 17.21 -28.45 -9.22
CA GLU A 350 15.90 -29.09 -9.24
C GLU A 350 15.49 -29.41 -10.69
N PRO A 351 15.17 -30.69 -11.02
CA PRO A 351 14.91 -31.11 -12.40
C PRO A 351 13.85 -30.27 -13.11
N PHE A 352 12.78 -29.92 -12.39
CA PHE A 352 11.70 -29.09 -12.91
C PHE A 352 12.21 -27.71 -13.40
N PHE A 353 13.01 -27.01 -12.61
CA PHE A 353 13.55 -25.71 -13.01
C PHE A 353 14.68 -25.82 -14.03
N ARG A 354 15.47 -26.91 -14.01
CA ARG A 354 16.45 -27.18 -15.08
C ARG A 354 15.76 -27.30 -16.43
N GLU A 355 14.70 -28.09 -16.50
CA GLU A 355 13.95 -28.27 -17.74
C GLU A 355 13.42 -26.93 -18.30
N ILE A 356 12.92 -26.06 -17.41
CA ILE A 356 12.48 -24.70 -17.75
C ILE A 356 13.63 -23.86 -18.29
N LEU A 357 14.78 -23.84 -17.62
CA LEU A 357 15.92 -23.01 -18.00
C LEU A 357 16.59 -23.49 -19.29
N ASP A 358 16.82 -24.80 -19.40
CA ASP A 358 17.54 -25.42 -20.52
C ASP A 358 16.73 -25.36 -21.82
N ASN A 359 15.40 -25.47 -21.73
CA ASN A 359 14.49 -25.42 -22.89
C ASN A 359 13.70 -24.12 -23.00
N ARG A 360 13.97 -23.14 -22.12
CA ARG A 360 13.30 -21.83 -22.07
C ARG A 360 11.77 -21.93 -22.05
N LYS A 361 11.23 -22.88 -21.28
CA LYS A 361 9.78 -23.15 -21.23
C LYS A 361 9.03 -22.06 -20.47
N VAL A 362 8.04 -21.47 -21.13
CA VAL A 362 7.11 -20.49 -20.53
C VAL A 362 5.71 -21.07 -20.30
N LEU A 363 5.31 -22.05 -21.12
CA LEU A 363 4.15 -22.90 -20.91
C LEU A 363 4.53 -24.08 -20.05
N LEU A 364 3.76 -24.33 -18.99
CA LEU A 364 4.07 -25.33 -17.98
C LEU A 364 3.05 -26.47 -18.05
N ALA A 365 3.53 -27.70 -18.21
CA ALA A 365 2.67 -28.88 -18.04
C ALA A 365 2.28 -29.11 -16.57
N SER A 366 2.90 -28.38 -15.64
CA SER A 366 2.70 -28.47 -14.20
C SER A 366 1.75 -27.40 -13.68
N TYR A 367 1.09 -27.73 -12.57
CA TYR A 367 0.22 -26.82 -11.84
C TYR A 367 0.99 -25.94 -10.86
N PRO A 368 0.40 -24.83 -10.38
CA PRO A 368 0.97 -24.06 -9.29
C PRO A 368 1.26 -24.96 -8.08
N ARG A 369 2.36 -24.66 -7.38
CA ARG A 369 2.73 -25.34 -6.14
C ARG A 369 2.03 -24.73 -4.93
N GLU A 370 1.79 -23.42 -4.98
CA GLU A 370 1.26 -22.61 -3.89
C GLU A 370 0.08 -21.76 -4.40
N TYR A 371 -1.04 -21.82 -3.69
CA TYR A 371 -2.15 -20.88 -3.86
C TYR A 371 -2.24 -19.95 -2.64
N VAL A 372 -2.12 -18.65 -2.88
CA VAL A 372 -2.38 -17.60 -1.89
C VAL A 372 -3.76 -17.01 -2.15
N LEU A 373 -4.68 -17.22 -1.22
CA LEU A 373 -6.05 -16.71 -1.31
C LEU A 373 -6.10 -15.28 -0.76
N GLY A 374 -6.29 -14.29 -1.63
CA GLY A 374 -6.36 -12.87 -1.26
C GLY A 374 -7.50 -12.10 -1.92
N HIS A 375 -8.51 -12.78 -2.47
CA HIS A 375 -9.63 -12.15 -3.19
C HIS A 375 -10.87 -11.86 -2.34
N ASP A 376 -10.79 -12.08 -1.03
CA ASP A 376 -11.80 -11.66 -0.05
C ASP A 376 -11.20 -10.63 0.91
N LEU A 377 -11.87 -9.49 1.04
CA LEU A 377 -11.45 -8.39 1.89
C LEU A 377 -12.06 -8.50 3.31
N SER A 378 -12.89 -9.50 3.63
CA SER A 378 -13.52 -9.64 4.96
C SER A 378 -12.52 -9.59 6.11
N CYS A 379 -12.74 -8.70 7.09
CA CYS A 379 -11.87 -8.51 8.25
C CYS A 379 -12.55 -7.78 9.41
N ASN A 380 -12.19 -8.16 10.63
CA ASN A 380 -12.65 -7.57 11.87
C ASN A 380 -11.99 -6.22 12.23
N TYR A 381 -11.00 -5.76 11.46
CA TYR A 381 -10.25 -4.53 11.71
C TYR A 381 -10.50 -3.43 10.70
N ALA A 382 -10.19 -2.19 11.11
CA ALA A 382 -10.13 -0.99 10.26
C ALA A 382 -8.71 -0.40 10.27
N CYS A 383 -7.70 -1.20 9.93
CA CYS A 383 -6.29 -0.79 10.00
C CYS A 383 -6.00 0.30 8.96
N PRO A 384 -5.58 1.53 9.34
CA PRO A 384 -5.42 2.64 8.39
C PRO A 384 -4.47 2.35 7.23
N SER A 385 -3.48 1.48 7.42
CA SER A 385 -2.54 1.06 6.38
C SER A 385 -3.10 0.05 5.37
N CYS A 386 -4.29 -0.50 5.61
CA CYS A 386 -4.87 -1.57 4.81
C CYS A 386 -6.31 -1.28 4.37
N ARG A 387 -7.11 -0.60 5.21
CA ARG A 387 -8.51 -0.25 4.96
C ARG A 387 -9.04 0.80 5.94
N THR A 388 -9.98 1.63 5.49
CA THR A 388 -10.57 2.70 6.33
C THR A 388 -11.67 2.20 7.27
N LYS A 389 -12.32 1.07 6.96
CA LYS A 389 -13.41 0.49 7.78
C LYS A 389 -13.33 -1.03 7.85
N LYS A 390 -14.06 -1.61 8.81
CA LYS A 390 -14.31 -3.06 8.87
C LYS A 390 -15.10 -3.47 7.63
N PHE A 391 -14.82 -4.65 7.12
CA PHE A 391 -15.45 -5.14 5.90
C PHE A 391 -16.01 -6.53 6.13
N THR A 392 -17.23 -6.73 5.66
CA THR A 392 -17.92 -8.03 5.63
C THR A 392 -18.59 -8.14 4.28
N ALA A 393 -18.38 -9.26 3.59
CA ALA A 393 -18.98 -9.49 2.28
C ALA A 393 -20.52 -9.38 2.33
N ASN A 394 -21.08 -8.52 1.50
CA ASN A 394 -22.52 -8.40 1.29
C ASN A 394 -23.08 -9.57 0.46
N ALA A 395 -24.39 -9.60 0.19
CA ALA A 395 -25.02 -10.72 -0.53
C ALA A 395 -24.48 -10.92 -1.97
N GLU A 396 -24.18 -9.82 -2.68
CA GLU A 396 -23.61 -9.87 -4.03
C GLU A 396 -22.17 -10.39 -4.00
N GLU A 397 -21.37 -9.91 -3.06
CA GLU A 397 -19.99 -10.35 -2.85
C GLU A 397 -19.94 -11.82 -2.43
N GLN A 398 -20.85 -12.27 -1.57
CA GLN A 398 -20.96 -13.68 -1.20
C GLN A 398 -21.30 -14.56 -2.40
N LYS A 399 -22.20 -14.11 -3.29
CA LYS A 399 -22.51 -14.83 -4.53
C LYS A 399 -21.29 -14.90 -5.47
N ARG A 400 -20.54 -13.80 -5.58
CA ARG A 400 -19.27 -13.75 -6.33
C ARG A 400 -18.26 -14.74 -5.76
N LEU A 401 -18.02 -14.69 -4.44
CA LEU A 401 -17.09 -15.55 -3.72
C LEU A 401 -17.48 -17.03 -3.81
N SER A 402 -18.77 -17.36 -3.74
CA SER A 402 -19.27 -18.73 -3.95
C SER A 402 -18.99 -19.23 -5.37
N THR A 403 -19.20 -18.38 -6.37
CA THR A 403 -18.88 -18.70 -7.77
C THR A 403 -17.38 -18.98 -7.97
N ILE A 404 -16.52 -18.15 -7.38
CA ILE A 404 -15.06 -18.34 -7.41
C ILE A 404 -14.65 -19.62 -6.67
N LYS A 405 -15.30 -19.91 -5.53
CA LYS A 405 -15.04 -21.12 -4.74
C LYS A 405 -15.18 -22.37 -5.61
N GLU A 406 -16.33 -22.52 -6.26
CA GLU A 406 -16.65 -23.71 -7.05
C GLU A 406 -15.83 -23.78 -8.35
N ARG A 407 -15.64 -22.66 -9.05
CA ARG A 407 -14.96 -22.65 -10.34
C ARG A 407 -13.44 -22.76 -10.23
N VAL A 408 -12.85 -22.12 -9.23
CA VAL A 408 -11.40 -21.90 -9.17
C VAL A 408 -10.80 -22.55 -7.92
N VAL A 409 -11.30 -22.21 -6.73
CA VAL A 409 -10.65 -22.59 -5.46
C VAL A 409 -10.69 -24.10 -5.25
N MET A 410 -11.86 -24.73 -5.25
CA MET A 410 -11.96 -26.16 -4.96
C MET A 410 -11.22 -27.02 -6.01
N PRO A 411 -11.26 -26.70 -7.32
CA PRO A 411 -10.45 -27.39 -8.32
C PRO A 411 -8.93 -27.23 -8.12
N ILE A 412 -8.43 -26.00 -7.92
CA ILE A 412 -6.98 -25.77 -7.79
C ILE A 412 -6.40 -26.39 -6.51
N LEU A 413 -7.20 -26.46 -5.43
CA LEU A 413 -6.78 -27.08 -4.16
C LEU A 413 -6.45 -28.57 -4.25
N LYS A 414 -6.98 -29.28 -5.26
CA LYS A 414 -6.62 -30.68 -5.54
C LYS A 414 -5.25 -30.84 -6.20
N ARG A 415 -4.64 -29.74 -6.65
CA ARG A 415 -3.37 -29.73 -7.41
C ARG A 415 -2.22 -29.11 -6.63
N VAL A 416 -2.48 -28.04 -5.89
CA VAL A 416 -1.45 -27.30 -5.15
C VAL A 416 -0.98 -28.08 -3.92
N LYS A 417 0.24 -27.79 -3.49
CA LYS A 417 0.82 -28.34 -2.27
C LYS A 417 0.56 -27.46 -1.05
N TYR A 418 0.45 -26.15 -1.26
CA TYR A 418 0.26 -25.16 -0.19
C TYR A 418 -0.94 -24.27 -0.48
N LEU A 419 -1.75 -24.05 0.54
CA LEU A 419 -2.78 -23.00 0.59
C LEU A 419 -2.41 -22.01 1.70
N MET A 420 -2.24 -20.74 1.34
CA MET A 420 -2.05 -19.65 2.29
C MET A 420 -3.35 -18.85 2.45
N LEU A 421 -3.80 -18.69 3.70
CA LEU A 421 -5.03 -18.01 4.10
C LEU A 421 -4.71 -16.96 5.19
N SER A 422 -4.98 -15.67 5.03
CA SER A 422 -5.40 -14.99 3.80
C SER A 422 -4.36 -13.96 3.38
N GLY A 423 -4.15 -13.84 2.07
CA GLY A 423 -3.33 -12.78 1.47
C GLY A 423 -3.95 -11.39 1.62
N SER A 424 -5.27 -11.33 1.90
CA SER A 424 -6.05 -10.12 2.18
C SER A 424 -7.11 -10.42 3.24
N GLY A 425 -7.33 -9.51 4.19
CA GLY A 425 -8.38 -9.68 5.21
C GLY A 425 -7.98 -10.59 6.38
N GLU A 426 -8.98 -11.23 7.00
CA GLU A 426 -8.82 -12.18 8.10
C GLU A 426 -9.71 -13.41 7.83
N PHE A 427 -9.08 -14.57 7.70
CA PHE A 427 -9.76 -15.78 7.23
C PHE A 427 -10.88 -16.27 8.17
N ILE A 428 -10.80 -16.01 9.48
CA ILE A 428 -11.91 -16.35 10.39
C ILE A 428 -13.10 -15.38 10.23
N ALA A 429 -12.85 -14.10 9.96
CA ALA A 429 -13.91 -13.13 9.71
C ALA A 429 -14.66 -13.41 8.40
N SER A 430 -13.95 -13.98 7.41
CA SER A 430 -14.49 -14.39 6.12
C SER A 430 -15.40 -15.62 6.22
N SER A 431 -16.66 -15.52 5.80
CA SER A 431 -17.51 -16.70 5.60
C SER A 431 -16.97 -17.60 4.49
N HIS A 432 -16.47 -17.00 3.40
CA HIS A 432 -15.89 -17.71 2.27
C HIS A 432 -14.69 -18.59 2.66
N CYS A 433 -13.73 -18.06 3.41
CA CYS A 433 -12.59 -18.83 3.90
C CYS A 433 -13.01 -19.92 4.88
N ARG A 434 -13.97 -19.64 5.76
CA ARG A 434 -14.50 -20.67 6.69
C ARG A 434 -15.18 -21.82 5.94
N GLU A 435 -15.98 -21.52 4.93
CA GLU A 435 -16.61 -22.55 4.08
C GLU A 435 -15.57 -23.41 3.35
N ILE A 436 -14.51 -22.79 2.81
CA ILE A 436 -13.39 -23.52 2.19
C ILE A 436 -12.72 -24.44 3.21
N LEU A 437 -12.38 -23.93 4.40
CA LEU A 437 -11.76 -24.71 5.47
C LEU A 437 -12.65 -25.89 5.90
N GLN A 438 -13.96 -25.69 5.97
CA GLN A 438 -14.92 -26.75 6.27
C GLN A 438 -15.08 -27.79 5.14
N SER A 439 -14.71 -27.44 3.91
CA SER A 439 -14.83 -28.32 2.72
C SER A 439 -13.58 -29.14 2.41
N ILE A 440 -12.50 -28.97 3.18
CA ILE A 440 -11.23 -29.67 2.96
C ILE A 440 -10.86 -30.53 4.18
N ASN A 441 -10.11 -31.60 3.93
CA ASN A 441 -9.57 -32.48 4.96
C ASN A 441 -8.36 -33.25 4.39
N SER A 442 -7.57 -33.86 5.27
CA SER A 442 -6.33 -34.56 4.90
C SER A 442 -6.55 -35.82 4.06
N ARG A 443 -7.73 -36.44 4.13
CA ARG A 443 -8.09 -37.63 3.37
C ARG A 443 -8.39 -37.30 1.90
N ASP A 444 -9.18 -36.27 1.65
CA ASP A 444 -9.61 -35.89 0.30
C ASP A 444 -8.60 -34.97 -0.41
N TYR A 445 -7.74 -34.29 0.36
CA TYR A 445 -6.67 -33.41 -0.14
C TYR A 445 -5.30 -33.87 0.37
N PRO A 446 -4.85 -35.08 -0.03
CA PRO A 446 -3.62 -35.66 0.49
C PRO A 446 -2.42 -34.80 0.13
N GLY A 447 -1.65 -34.40 1.14
CA GLY A 447 -0.43 -33.61 0.96
C GLY A 447 -0.63 -32.09 0.88
N LEU A 448 -1.87 -31.60 0.88
CA LEU A 448 -2.17 -30.16 0.99
C LEU A 448 -1.79 -29.66 2.38
N ARG A 449 -1.07 -28.54 2.43
CA ARG A 449 -0.57 -27.91 3.65
C ARG A 449 -1.10 -26.49 3.78
N LEU A 450 -1.51 -26.11 4.97
CA LEU A 450 -2.10 -24.80 5.26
C LEU A 450 -1.09 -23.88 5.93
N VAL A 451 -1.02 -22.64 5.43
CA VAL A 451 -0.27 -21.53 6.00
C VAL A 451 -1.28 -20.48 6.44
N MET A 452 -1.36 -20.22 7.74
CA MET A 452 -2.36 -19.32 8.33
C MET A 452 -1.71 -17.94 8.57
N LEU A 453 -2.01 -16.98 7.70
CA LEU A 453 -1.72 -15.56 7.87
C LEU A 453 -2.92 -14.87 8.55
N THR A 454 -2.75 -14.43 9.79
CA THR A 454 -3.80 -13.83 10.63
C THR A 454 -3.35 -12.48 11.22
N ASN A 455 -4.34 -11.66 11.59
CA ASN A 455 -4.12 -10.51 12.46
C ASN A 455 -3.99 -10.89 13.96
N GLY A 456 -4.23 -12.16 14.31
CA GLY A 456 -3.99 -12.73 15.64
C GLY A 456 -5.16 -12.63 16.62
N MET A 457 -6.29 -12.00 16.27
CA MET A 457 -7.41 -11.85 17.20
C MET A 457 -8.39 -13.01 17.20
N LEU A 458 -8.88 -13.39 16.02
CA LEU A 458 -10.00 -14.31 15.90
C LEU A 458 -9.55 -15.77 15.91
N PHE A 459 -8.30 -16.03 15.54
CA PHE A 459 -7.74 -17.38 15.57
C PHE A 459 -7.30 -17.76 16.99
N THR A 460 -8.27 -18.06 17.83
CA THR A 460 -8.07 -18.42 19.24
C THR A 460 -7.84 -19.93 19.40
N GLU A 461 -7.45 -20.34 20.61
CA GLU A 461 -7.38 -21.76 20.99
C GLU A 461 -8.73 -22.48 20.76
N LYS A 462 -9.85 -21.83 21.08
CA LYS A 462 -11.18 -22.39 20.81
C LYS A 462 -11.38 -22.68 19.32
N VAL A 463 -11.06 -21.71 18.46
CA VAL A 463 -11.20 -21.84 17.01
C VAL A 463 -10.27 -22.94 16.46
N TRP A 464 -9.05 -23.07 16.99
CA TRP A 464 -8.15 -24.17 16.64
C TRP A 464 -8.81 -25.55 16.85
N PHE A 465 -9.52 -25.74 17.98
CA PHE A 465 -10.21 -27.00 18.26
C PHE A 465 -11.49 -27.19 17.42
N GLU A 466 -12.18 -26.11 17.05
CA GLU A 466 -13.30 -26.16 16.10
C GLU A 466 -12.83 -26.70 14.73
N PHE A 467 -11.60 -26.39 14.32
CA PHE A 467 -10.95 -26.91 13.11
C PHE A 467 -10.03 -28.11 13.36
N SER A 468 -10.34 -28.96 14.35
CA SER A 468 -9.49 -30.12 14.71
C SER A 468 -9.17 -31.06 13.54
N ALA A 469 -10.10 -31.22 12.58
CA ALA A 469 -9.87 -32.00 11.36
C ALA A 469 -8.77 -31.43 10.44
N LEU A 470 -8.46 -30.13 10.58
CA LEU A 470 -7.41 -29.44 9.83
C LEU A 470 -6.11 -29.30 10.60
N ALA A 471 -6.08 -29.65 11.89
CA ALA A 471 -4.92 -29.45 12.75
C ALA A 471 -3.66 -30.13 12.20
N GLU A 472 -3.80 -31.25 11.49
CA GLU A 472 -2.69 -31.93 10.82
C GLU A 472 -2.32 -31.33 9.45
N MET A 473 -3.16 -30.49 8.87
CA MET A 473 -2.87 -29.80 7.63
C MET A 473 -2.16 -28.46 7.87
N ILE A 474 -2.41 -27.82 9.01
CA ILE A 474 -1.78 -26.54 9.38
C ILE A 474 -0.30 -26.74 9.69
N ARG A 475 0.56 -26.06 8.94
CA ARG A 475 2.03 -26.17 9.04
C ARG A 475 2.67 -24.89 9.54
N GLU A 476 2.19 -23.73 9.12
CA GLU A 476 2.78 -22.46 9.51
C GLU A 476 1.71 -21.48 9.99
N ILE A 477 2.03 -20.71 11.02
CA ILE A 477 1.20 -19.58 11.49
C ILE A 477 2.04 -18.31 11.41
N HIS A 478 1.51 -17.31 10.71
CA HIS A 478 2.11 -16.00 10.47
C HIS A 478 1.18 -14.95 11.06
N VAL A 479 1.66 -14.15 12.00
CA VAL A 479 0.83 -13.14 12.68
C VAL A 479 1.33 -11.74 12.37
N SER A 480 0.48 -10.92 11.78
CA SER A 480 0.77 -9.51 11.51
C SER A 480 0.29 -8.66 12.67
N ILE A 481 1.23 -8.07 13.43
CA ILE A 481 0.98 -7.43 14.73
C ILE A 481 1.17 -5.90 14.66
N ASP A 482 2.25 -5.45 14.01
CA ASP A 482 2.64 -4.04 13.81
C ASP A 482 3.00 -3.19 15.04
N ALA A 483 2.96 -3.73 16.26
CA ALA A 483 3.35 -2.99 17.48
C ALA A 483 3.76 -3.93 18.63
N VAL A 484 4.46 -3.39 19.61
CA VAL A 484 4.76 -4.02 20.91
C VAL A 484 4.05 -3.27 22.04
N ASP A 485 3.87 -1.96 21.90
CA ASP A 485 3.18 -1.16 22.91
C ASP A 485 1.67 -1.07 22.61
N ALA A 486 0.83 -1.31 23.62
CA ALA A 486 -0.63 -1.38 23.48
C ALA A 486 -1.25 -0.10 22.88
N SER A 487 -0.68 1.08 23.21
CA SER A 487 -1.13 2.36 22.64
C SER A 487 -0.84 2.48 21.14
N THR A 488 0.30 1.97 20.69
CA THR A 488 0.66 1.95 19.27
C THR A 488 -0.19 0.94 18.54
N TYR A 489 -0.37 -0.24 19.14
CA TYR A 489 -1.27 -1.28 18.62
C TYR A 489 -2.68 -0.73 18.37
N GLN A 490 -3.28 -0.04 19.35
CA GLN A 490 -4.63 0.50 19.22
C GLN A 490 -4.77 1.52 18.07
N LYS A 491 -3.72 2.32 17.82
CA LYS A 491 -3.68 3.29 16.72
C LYS A 491 -3.63 2.61 15.35
N LEU A 492 -2.82 1.55 15.23
CA LEU A 492 -2.54 0.88 13.96
C LEU A 492 -3.56 -0.23 13.63
N ARG A 493 -4.07 -0.91 14.65
CA ARG A 493 -5.00 -2.04 14.57
C ARG A 493 -6.35 -1.68 15.19
N LYS A 494 -7.05 -0.73 14.56
CA LYS A 494 -8.36 -0.26 15.03
C LYS A 494 -9.36 -1.41 15.13
N GLY A 495 -9.87 -1.61 16.35
CA GLY A 495 -10.78 -2.72 16.71
C GLY A 495 -10.08 -3.94 17.30
N GLY A 496 -8.76 -3.88 17.51
CA GLY A 496 -8.00 -4.88 18.24
C GLY A 496 -8.01 -4.69 19.75
N ASP A 497 -7.68 -5.76 20.45
CA ASP A 497 -7.38 -5.73 21.89
C ASP A 497 -6.01 -6.38 22.11
N PHE A 498 -5.06 -5.59 22.61
CA PHE A 498 -3.66 -6.03 22.70
C PHE A 498 -3.49 -7.18 23.70
N GLN A 499 -4.27 -7.21 24.79
CA GLN A 499 -4.18 -8.28 25.79
C GLN A 499 -4.64 -9.62 25.22
N SER A 500 -5.79 -9.62 24.53
CA SER A 500 -6.29 -10.82 23.83
C SER A 500 -5.33 -11.31 22.76
N LEU A 501 -4.70 -10.39 22.01
CA LEU A 501 -3.65 -10.75 21.06
C LEU A 501 -2.51 -11.49 21.77
N MET A 502 -1.98 -10.97 22.87
CA MET A 502 -0.86 -11.60 23.59
C MET A 502 -1.20 -13.01 24.09
N ILE A 503 -2.44 -13.24 24.54
CA ILE A 503 -2.94 -14.58 24.90
C ILE A 503 -2.86 -15.53 23.69
N ASN A 504 -3.34 -15.09 22.52
CA ASN A 504 -3.31 -15.90 21.30
C ASN A 504 -1.88 -16.15 20.80
N LEU A 505 -0.98 -15.17 20.90
CA LEU A 505 0.43 -15.34 20.55
C LEU A 505 1.11 -16.39 21.44
N GLN A 506 0.80 -16.39 22.74
CA GLN A 506 1.31 -17.42 23.66
C GLN A 506 0.77 -18.81 23.31
N PHE A 507 -0.50 -18.89 22.89
CA PHE A 507 -1.07 -20.13 22.38
C PHE A 507 -0.32 -20.65 21.13
N PHE A 508 -0.03 -19.79 20.15
CA PHE A 508 0.75 -20.19 18.96
C PHE A 508 2.18 -20.60 19.30
N SER A 509 2.82 -19.90 20.25
CA SER A 509 4.12 -20.30 20.80
C SER A 509 4.06 -21.72 21.37
N ASN A 510 3.02 -22.04 22.16
CA ASN A 510 2.82 -23.37 22.72
C ASN A 510 2.60 -24.44 21.62
N LEU A 511 1.85 -24.14 20.55
CA LEU A 511 1.69 -25.04 19.41
C LEU A 511 3.04 -25.35 18.74
N ARG A 512 3.87 -24.32 18.54
CA ARG A 512 5.19 -24.45 17.93
C ARG A 512 6.15 -25.28 18.79
N GLN A 513 6.20 -25.00 20.10
CA GLN A 513 7.02 -25.74 21.06
C GLN A 513 6.64 -27.22 21.12
N LYS A 514 5.32 -27.53 21.07
CA LYS A 514 4.79 -28.89 21.02
C LYS A 514 4.89 -29.55 19.63
N LYS A 515 5.53 -28.89 18.65
CA LYS A 515 5.68 -29.36 17.26
C LYS A 515 4.35 -29.71 16.59
N ARG A 516 3.27 -29.01 16.97
CA ARG A 516 1.96 -29.12 16.32
C ARG A 516 1.91 -28.35 15.01
N ILE A 517 2.73 -27.30 14.91
CA ILE A 517 3.03 -26.54 13.69
C ILE A 517 4.55 -26.55 13.46
N ASP A 518 4.95 -26.43 12.20
CA ASP A 518 6.34 -26.46 11.76
C ASP A 518 7.02 -25.10 11.99
N LYS A 519 6.30 -23.99 11.76
CA LYS A 519 6.82 -22.63 11.98
C LYS A 519 5.82 -21.67 12.59
N PHE A 520 6.34 -20.74 13.39
CA PHE A 520 5.61 -19.59 13.92
C PHE A 520 6.37 -18.28 13.62
N LEU A 521 5.72 -17.37 12.90
CA LEU A 521 6.31 -16.13 12.41
C LEU A 521 5.48 -14.92 12.86
N ILE A 522 6.15 -13.79 13.11
CA ILE A 522 5.49 -12.51 13.37
C ILE A 522 5.98 -11.43 12.40
N ASN A 523 5.08 -10.53 12.02
CA ASN A 523 5.33 -9.53 10.99
C ASN A 523 4.96 -8.11 11.50
N MET A 524 5.77 -7.12 11.11
CA MET A 524 5.54 -5.70 11.35
C MET A 524 5.62 -4.92 10.05
N VAL A 525 4.56 -4.17 9.73
CA VAL A 525 4.58 -3.12 8.72
C VAL A 525 5.16 -1.85 9.33
N VAL A 526 6.38 -1.51 8.92
CA VAL A 526 7.16 -0.39 9.44
C VAL A 526 6.65 0.94 8.88
N GLN A 527 6.38 1.86 9.78
CA GLN A 527 5.90 3.21 9.52
C GLN A 527 6.30 4.15 10.66
N LYS A 528 6.08 5.47 10.47
CA LYS A 528 6.42 6.49 11.47
C LYS A 528 5.94 6.17 12.89
N ALA A 529 4.76 5.56 13.03
CA ALA A 529 4.18 5.29 14.34
C ALA A 529 4.88 4.16 15.14
N ASN A 530 5.66 3.28 14.51
CA ASN A 530 6.17 2.05 15.16
C ASN A 530 7.64 1.72 14.88
N TYR A 531 8.37 2.49 14.07
CA TYR A 531 9.75 2.14 13.71
C TYR A 531 10.69 2.09 14.94
N LEU A 532 10.45 2.90 15.97
CA LEU A 532 11.20 2.86 17.23
C LEU A 532 10.93 1.60 18.07
N GLU A 533 9.84 0.89 17.81
CA GLU A 533 9.50 -0.37 18.49
C GLU A 533 10.15 -1.60 17.83
N MET A 534 10.78 -1.46 16.65
CA MET A 534 11.31 -2.59 15.88
C MET A 534 12.28 -3.48 16.68
N LYS A 535 13.13 -2.89 17.52
CA LYS A 535 14.04 -3.65 18.39
C LYS A 535 13.28 -4.51 19.41
N LYS A 536 12.35 -3.88 20.14
CA LYS A 536 11.48 -4.58 21.10
C LYS A 536 10.64 -5.65 20.39
N PHE A 537 10.29 -5.44 19.13
CA PHE A 537 9.52 -6.41 18.34
C PHE A 537 10.32 -7.67 18.04
N VAL A 538 11.63 -7.54 17.78
CA VAL A 538 12.54 -8.70 17.68
C VAL A 538 12.65 -9.42 19.03
N GLU A 539 12.78 -8.69 20.14
CA GLU A 539 12.84 -9.28 21.49
C GLU A 539 11.55 -10.03 21.85
N MET A 540 10.38 -9.48 21.47
CA MET A 540 9.09 -10.16 21.60
C MET A 540 9.07 -11.46 20.79
N GLY A 541 9.54 -11.44 19.55
CA GLY A 541 9.66 -12.65 18.73
C GLY A 541 10.56 -13.72 19.34
N LYS A 542 11.69 -13.33 19.93
CA LYS A 542 12.57 -14.24 20.68
C LYS A 542 11.87 -14.86 21.89
N THR A 543 11.17 -14.03 22.67
CA THR A 543 10.43 -14.46 23.86
C THR A 543 9.33 -15.45 23.52
N LEU A 544 8.63 -15.21 22.40
CA LEU A 544 7.59 -16.10 21.88
C LEU A 544 8.15 -17.35 21.19
N GLY A 545 9.47 -17.47 21.00
CA GLY A 545 10.08 -18.59 20.30
C GLY A 545 9.72 -18.64 18.81
N CYS A 546 9.53 -17.49 18.17
CA CYS A 546 9.28 -17.39 16.74
C CYS A 546 10.49 -17.88 15.91
N ASP A 547 10.21 -18.54 14.80
CA ASP A 547 11.22 -18.94 13.83
C ASP A 547 11.70 -17.75 12.98
N GLN A 548 10.86 -16.72 12.83
CA GLN A 548 11.16 -15.52 12.03
C GLN A 548 10.36 -14.29 12.50
N VAL A 549 11.00 -13.11 12.40
CA VAL A 549 10.44 -11.78 12.64
C VAL A 549 10.65 -10.96 11.38
N THR A 550 9.56 -10.63 10.68
CA THR A 550 9.62 -9.98 9.38
C THR A 550 9.26 -8.50 9.47
N PHE A 551 10.03 -7.64 8.79
CA PHE A 551 9.74 -6.21 8.68
C PHE A 551 9.42 -5.82 7.24
N SER A 552 8.27 -5.20 7.02
CA SER A 552 7.84 -4.75 5.69
C SER A 552 7.67 -3.24 5.61
N ARG A 553 8.13 -2.60 4.53
CA ARG A 553 7.80 -1.19 4.24
C ARG A 553 6.30 -1.06 4.03
N ILE A 554 5.70 0.01 4.55
CA ILE A 554 4.30 0.34 4.28
C ILE A 554 4.04 0.59 2.78
N THR A 555 2.88 0.13 2.32
CA THR A 555 2.35 0.39 0.97
C THR A 555 1.05 1.18 1.08
N ASN A 556 0.86 2.18 0.23
CA ASN A 556 -0.36 2.95 0.12
C ASN A 556 -1.35 2.22 -0.78
N TRP A 557 -2.30 1.51 -0.18
CA TRP A 557 -3.39 0.82 -0.88
C TRP A 557 -4.58 1.75 -1.19
N GLY A 558 -4.32 3.05 -1.39
CA GLY A 558 -5.36 4.08 -1.53
C GLY A 558 -6.04 4.46 -0.21
N CYS A 559 -5.50 4.03 0.93
CA CYS A 559 -6.04 4.36 2.25
C CYS A 559 -5.55 5.71 2.79
N PHE A 560 -4.50 6.28 2.18
CA PHE A 560 -3.97 7.58 2.54
C PHE A 560 -3.86 8.47 1.31
N ALA A 561 -4.19 9.76 1.48
CA ALA A 561 -3.80 10.78 0.51
C ALA A 561 -2.26 10.79 0.37
N PRO A 562 -1.70 11.03 -0.84
CA PRO A 562 -0.24 10.95 -1.08
C PRO A 562 0.61 11.79 -0.11
N ASP A 563 0.20 13.03 0.19
CA ASP A 563 0.92 13.89 1.13
C ASP A 563 0.95 13.35 2.54
N ARG A 564 -0.17 12.78 2.99
CA ARG A 564 -0.25 12.12 4.30
C ARG A 564 0.63 10.87 4.30
N PHE A 565 0.60 10.08 3.23
CA PHE A 565 1.42 8.89 3.10
C PHE A 565 2.92 9.20 3.19
N ARG A 566 3.37 10.31 2.58
CA ARG A 566 4.78 10.77 2.70
C ARG A 566 5.20 11.03 4.14
N GLY A 567 4.29 11.46 5.01
CA GLY A 567 4.56 11.62 6.45
C GLY A 567 4.45 10.33 7.28
N ILE A 568 4.11 9.20 6.66
CA ILE A 568 3.94 7.89 7.31
C ILE A 568 5.06 6.93 6.86
N ASP A 569 5.43 6.95 5.58
CA ASP A 569 6.49 6.12 5.00
C ASP A 569 7.88 6.61 5.43
N ILE A 570 8.26 6.22 6.63
CA ILE A 570 9.55 6.52 7.26
C ILE A 570 10.76 6.08 6.42
N ALA A 571 10.57 5.08 5.56
CA ALA A 571 11.61 4.57 4.69
C ALA A 571 11.83 5.43 3.45
N SER A 572 10.99 6.44 3.18
CA SER A 572 11.28 7.42 2.12
C SER A 572 12.50 8.26 2.50
N PRO A 573 13.52 8.39 1.63
CA PRO A 573 14.65 9.29 1.84
C PRO A 573 14.28 10.77 2.02
N SER A 574 13.07 11.15 1.59
CA SER A 574 12.55 12.51 1.76
C SER A 574 11.86 12.75 3.12
N HIS A 575 11.65 11.69 3.92
CA HIS A 575 11.01 11.80 5.21
C HIS A 575 11.94 12.51 6.22
N PRO A 576 11.46 13.49 7.02
CA PRO A 576 12.31 14.22 7.98
C PRO A 576 13.04 13.34 8.99
N GLU A 577 12.39 12.27 9.45
CA GLU A 577 12.94 11.29 10.40
C GLU A 577 13.65 10.09 9.73
N HIS A 578 13.94 10.15 8.42
CA HIS A 578 14.56 9.03 7.70
C HIS A 578 15.92 8.61 8.29
N GLU A 579 16.75 9.57 8.68
CA GLU A 579 18.07 9.29 9.29
C GLU A 579 17.95 8.63 10.67
N GLU A 580 16.89 8.91 11.43
CA GLU A 580 16.61 8.24 12.71
C GLU A 580 16.17 6.78 12.50
N PHE A 581 15.39 6.53 11.45
CA PHE A 581 15.08 5.17 11.02
C PHE A 581 16.32 4.40 10.58
N LEU A 582 17.22 5.03 9.80
CA LEU A 582 18.51 4.41 9.46
C LEU A 582 19.35 4.14 10.72
N ALA A 583 19.38 5.06 11.69
CA ALA A 583 20.07 4.87 12.96
C ALA A 583 19.51 3.67 13.73
N THR A 584 18.19 3.49 13.75
CA THR A 584 17.54 2.31 14.34
C THR A 584 18.04 1.01 13.72
N LEU A 585 18.13 0.95 12.38
CA LEU A 585 18.61 -0.22 11.64
C LEU A 585 20.11 -0.55 11.84
N ARG A 586 20.91 0.35 12.43
CA ARG A 586 22.33 0.06 12.74
C ARG A 586 22.48 -0.90 13.92
N ASP A 587 21.43 -1.10 14.69
CA ASP A 587 21.48 -1.98 15.86
C ASP A 587 21.90 -3.41 15.47
N PRO A 588 22.87 -4.03 16.17
CA PRO A 588 23.32 -5.39 15.88
C PRO A 588 22.22 -6.44 15.93
N LEU A 589 21.12 -6.19 16.66
CA LEU A 589 19.97 -7.09 16.77
C LEU A 589 19.35 -7.41 15.40
N PHE A 590 19.43 -6.49 14.42
CA PHE A 590 18.92 -6.72 13.07
C PHE A 590 19.77 -7.69 12.23
N LYS A 591 20.90 -8.18 12.76
CA LYS A 591 21.69 -9.29 12.18
C LYS A 591 21.29 -10.66 12.73
N ASP A 592 20.40 -10.70 13.71
CA ASP A 592 19.98 -11.95 14.31
C ASP A 592 19.32 -12.86 13.25
N LYS A 593 19.56 -14.17 13.36
CA LYS A 593 19.09 -15.18 12.40
C LYS A 593 17.57 -15.24 12.24
N ILE A 594 16.81 -14.79 13.24
CA ILE A 594 15.34 -14.78 13.15
C ILE A 594 14.84 -13.56 12.37
N VAL A 595 15.67 -12.52 12.17
CA VAL A 595 15.23 -11.27 11.56
C VAL A 595 15.23 -11.40 10.04
N ASP A 596 14.08 -11.13 9.44
CA ASP A 596 13.92 -10.92 8.00
C ASP A 596 13.52 -9.47 7.72
N LEU A 597 14.46 -8.71 7.19
CA LEU A 597 14.24 -7.31 6.82
C LEU A 597 13.50 -7.16 5.48
N TYR A 598 13.17 -8.25 4.80
CA TYR A 598 12.30 -8.31 3.64
C TYR A 598 12.53 -7.17 2.64
N ASN A 599 11.53 -6.32 2.37
CA ASN A 599 11.62 -5.19 1.43
C ASN A 599 12.17 -3.89 2.05
N ILE A 600 12.63 -3.90 3.31
CA ILE A 600 13.40 -2.81 3.92
C ILE A 600 14.91 -3.11 4.03
N TYR A 601 15.35 -4.29 3.59
CA TYR A 601 16.74 -4.73 3.70
C TYR A 601 17.74 -3.76 3.05
N ARG A 602 17.37 -3.11 1.94
CA ARG A 602 18.22 -2.10 1.29
C ARG A 602 18.60 -0.93 2.22
N PHE A 603 17.70 -0.52 3.11
CA PHE A 603 17.94 0.58 4.04
C PHE A 603 18.86 0.15 5.18
N TRP A 604 18.81 -1.11 5.57
CA TRP A 604 19.77 -1.66 6.52
C TRP A 604 21.19 -1.71 5.93
N LYS A 605 21.33 -2.08 4.65
CA LYS A 605 22.60 -1.96 3.91
C LYS A 605 23.12 -0.52 3.89
N GLU A 606 22.23 0.44 3.62
CA GLU A 606 22.55 1.87 3.64
C GLU A 606 23.06 2.31 5.03
N ALA A 607 22.29 2.01 6.07
CA ALA A 607 22.58 2.37 7.46
C ALA A 607 23.97 1.89 7.91
N ASN A 608 24.33 0.64 7.60
CA ASN A 608 25.58 0.01 8.01
C ASN A 608 26.80 0.43 7.15
N ARG A 609 26.59 0.97 5.94
CA ARG A 609 27.69 1.55 5.14
C ARG A 609 28.01 2.98 5.55
N LYS A 610 27.00 3.82 5.82
CA LYS A 610 27.18 5.19 6.32
C LYS A 610 27.98 5.20 7.64
N GLY A 611 27.69 4.29 8.57
CA GLY A 611 28.43 4.16 9.84
C GLY A 611 29.94 3.93 9.66
N ARG A 612 30.34 3.09 8.69
CA ARG A 612 31.77 2.81 8.40
C ARG A 612 32.51 4.00 7.79
N MET A 613 31.83 4.92 7.12
CA MET A 613 32.47 6.14 6.59
C MET A 613 32.70 7.17 7.71
N VAL A 614 31.74 7.29 8.64
CA VAL A 614 31.87 8.18 9.82
C VAL A 614 33.00 7.70 10.74
N GLU A 615 33.08 6.40 11.04
CA GLU A 615 34.18 5.81 11.83
C GLU A 615 35.57 6.04 11.19
N LYS A 616 35.65 6.01 9.85
CA LYS A 616 36.91 6.31 9.13
C LYS A 616 37.29 7.80 9.19
N HIS A 617 36.32 8.71 9.29
CA HIS A 617 36.60 10.14 9.42
C HIS A 617 36.95 10.53 10.87
N GLU A 618 36.37 9.88 11.87
CA GLU A 618 36.71 10.10 13.28
C GLU A 618 38.05 9.43 13.69
N GLY A 619 38.46 8.37 13.00
CA GLY A 619 39.75 7.69 13.21
C GLY A 619 40.99 8.43 12.68
N VAL A 620 40.83 9.54 11.95
CA VAL A 620 41.95 10.34 11.38
C VAL A 620 42.31 11.56 12.27
N GLY A 621 41.65 11.72 13.43
CA GLY A 621 41.85 12.84 14.35
C GLY A 621 42.77 12.61 15.55
N LYS A 622 43.48 11.48 15.64
CA LYS A 622 44.44 11.21 16.73
C LYS A 622 45.69 10.47 16.22
N GLU A 623 46.53 11.20 15.50
CA GLU A 623 47.99 10.98 15.47
C GLU A 623 48.63 12.10 14.63
N LYS A 624 48.98 13.20 15.30
CA LYS A 624 50.14 14.04 14.99
C LYS A 624 50.70 14.59 16.28
#